data_AF-A0A497B0G1-F1
#
_entry.id   AF-A0A497B0G1-F1
#
_cell.length_a   1.000
_cell.length_b   1.000
_cell.length_c   1.000
_cell.angle_alpha   90.00
_cell.angle_beta   90.00
_cell.angle_gamma   90.00
#
_symmetry.space_group_name_H-M   'P 1'
#
loop_
_entity.id
_entity.type
_entity.pdbx_description
1 polymer ?
#
loop_
_entity_poly.entity_id
_entity_poly.type
_entity_poly.pdbx_seq_one_letter_code
_entity_poly.pdbx_strand_id
1 'polypeptide(L)' 'MRNSPVCVDASFVIRLLESADPNSAPIRLWTEWHEAECPVVAPTLLYYEITNALRRYVAHGELLPQEAAKLLDVALRL' A
#
# COMPACT_ATOMS: atom_id res chain seq x y z
N MET A 1 19.64 17.69 -6.19
CA MET A 1 20.14 16.33 -5.86
C MET A 1 19.11 15.36 -6.42
N ARG A 2 19.51 14.28 -7.11
CA ARG A 2 18.53 13.25 -7.50
C ARG A 2 18.20 12.44 -6.26
N ASN A 3 16.95 12.48 -5.82
CA ASN A 3 16.49 11.62 -4.74
C ASN A 3 16.58 10.17 -5.23
N SER A 4 17.23 9.30 -4.45
CA SER A 4 17.24 7.87 -4.73
C SER A 4 15.81 7.34 -4.72
N PRO A 5 15.43 6.44 -5.64
CA PRO A 5 14.09 5.89 -5.66
C PRO A 5 13.76 5.19 -4.35
N VAL A 6 12.53 5.36 -3.87
CA VAL A 6 12.00 4.68 -2.69
C VAL A 6 11.29 3.42 -3.16
N CYS A 7 11.79 2.26 -2.73
CA CYS A 7 11.14 0.98 -2.99
C CYS A 7 10.13 0.69 -1.88
N VAL A 8 8.85 0.56 -2.21
CA VAL A 8 7.79 0.16 -1.27
C VAL A 8 7.50 -1.34 -1.38
N ASP A 9 7.14 -1.94 -0.26
CA ASP A 9 6.70 -3.33 -0.17
C ASP A 9 5.17 -3.42 0.04
N ALA A 10 4.63 -4.64 0.01
CA ALA A 10 3.21 -4.86 0.23
C ALA A 10 2.74 -4.40 1.61
N SER A 11 3.58 -4.53 2.65
CA SER A 11 3.21 -4.15 4.01
C SER A 11 3.00 -2.64 4.16
N PHE A 12 3.85 -1.84 3.51
CA PHE A 12 3.68 -0.39 3.44
C PHE A 12 2.39 -0.02 2.71
N VAL A 13 2.15 -0.61 1.52
CA VAL A 13 0.97 -0.30 0.71
C VAL A 13 -0.33 -0.66 1.44
N ILE A 14 -0.38 -1.81 2.12
CA ILE A 14 -1.56 -2.20 2.92
C ILE A 14 -1.84 -1.16 4.01
N ARG A 15 -0.81 -0.76 4.77
CA ARG A 15 -0.96 0.26 5.83
C ARG A 15 -1.36 1.62 5.27
N LEU A 16 -0.88 1.98 4.08
CA LEU A 16 -1.29 3.20 3.39
C LEU A 16 -2.80 3.17 3.05
N LEU A 17 -3.29 2.05 2.52
CA LEU A 17 -4.69 1.88 2.14
C LEU A 17 -5.65 1.78 3.34
N GLU A 18 -5.20 1.22 4.46
CA GLU A 18 -5.97 1.11 5.70
C GLU A 18 -5.99 2.42 6.52
N SER A 19 -5.12 3.38 6.19
CA SER A 19 -4.98 4.60 6.98
C SER A 19 -6.14 5.57 6.75
N ALA A 20 -7.01 5.70 7.75
CA ALA A 20 -8.07 6.70 7.76
C ALA A 20 -7.61 8.08 8.31
N ASP A 21 -6.49 8.12 9.04
CA ASP A 21 -5.92 9.36 9.59
C ASP A 21 -4.94 9.99 8.59
N PRO A 22 -5.20 11.21 8.07
CA PRO A 22 -4.29 11.92 7.18
C PRO A 22 -2.90 12.18 7.78
N ASN A 23 -2.76 12.15 9.10
CA ASN A 23 -1.48 12.34 9.80
C ASN A 23 -0.73 11.02 10.07
N SER A 24 -1.28 9.89 9.64
CA SER A 24 -0.64 8.60 9.76
C SER A 24 0.73 8.61 9.07
N ALA A 25 1.69 7.88 9.65
CA ALA A 25 3.04 7.76 9.10
C ALA A 25 3.09 7.36 7.61
N PRO A 26 2.32 6.35 7.11
CA PRO A 26 2.36 5.98 5.70
C PRO A 26 1.82 7.10 4.79
N ILE A 27 0.74 7.80 5.17
CA ILE A 27 0.22 8.92 4.38
C ILE A 27 1.24 10.06 4.33
N ARG A 28 1.81 10.44 5.47
CA ARG A 28 2.84 11.48 5.53
C ARG A 28 4.03 11.16 4.65
N LEU A 29 4.58 9.95 4.75
CA LEU A 29 5.71 9.51 3.93
C LEU A 29 5.36 9.52 2.44
N TRP A 30 4.17 9.01 2.08
CA TRP A 30 3.70 9.01 0.71
C TRP A 30 3.60 10.42 0.12
N THR A 31 3.00 11.35 0.88
CA THR A 31 2.90 12.76 0.52
C THR A 31 4.28 13.40 0.39
N GLU A 32 5.16 13.21 1.38
CA GLU A 32 6.53 13.76 1.37
C GLU A 32 7.33 13.28 0.15
N TRP A 33 7.23 11.99 -0.22
CA TRP A 33 7.90 11.47 -1.43
C TRP A 33 7.30 12.02 -2.71
N HIS A 34 5.98 12.20 -2.77
CA HIS A 34 5.30 12.76 -3.94
C HIS A 34 5.65 14.24 -4.14
N GLU A 35 5.62 15.04 -3.06
CA GLU A 35 5.99 16.46 -3.07
C GLU A 35 7.48 16.68 -3.40
N ALA A 36 8.34 15.76 -2.98
CA ALA A 36 9.77 15.79 -3.28
C ALA A 36 10.14 15.23 -4.66
N GLU A 37 9.15 14.92 -5.51
CA GLU A 37 9.31 14.26 -6.82
C GLU A 37 10.23 13.02 -6.74
N CYS A 38 10.16 12.30 -5.61
CA CYS A 38 10.95 11.11 -5.36
C CYS A 38 10.29 9.92 -6.06
N PRO A 39 10.97 9.21 -6.98
CA PRO A 39 10.38 8.07 -7.65
C PRO A 39 10.04 6.97 -6.65
N VAL A 40 8.76 6.63 -6.56
CA VAL A 40 8.29 5.48 -5.78
C VAL A 40 8.20 4.28 -6.72
N VAL A 41 8.90 3.22 -6.38
CA VAL A 41 8.96 1.98 -7.16
C VAL A 41 8.57 0.80 -6.28
N ALA A 42 8.22 -0.32 -6.90
CA ALA A 42 7.95 -1.56 -6.18
C ALA A 42 8.44 -2.78 -6.98
N PRO A 43 8.69 -3.91 -6.32
CA PRO A 43 8.97 -5.15 -7.01
C PRO A 43 7.77 -5.60 -7.86
N THR A 44 8.02 -6.31 -8.97
CA THR A 44 6.96 -6.87 -9.83
C THR A 44 5.98 -7.78 -9.07
N LEU A 45 6.40 -8.33 -7.93
CA LEU A 45 5.59 -9.20 -7.07
C LEU A 45 4.57 -8.47 -6.20
N LEU A 46 4.59 -7.13 -6.13
CA LEU A 46 3.79 -6.33 -5.20
C LEU A 46 2.31 -6.75 -5.17
N TYR A 47 1.68 -6.85 -6.34
CA TYR A 47 0.24 -7.17 -6.42
C TYR A 47 -0.08 -8.59 -5.93
N TYR A 48 0.82 -9.55 -6.13
CA TYR A 48 0.66 -10.91 -5.62
C TYR A 48 0.80 -10.95 -4.10
N GLU A 49 1.75 -10.19 -3.55
CA GLU A 49 1.96 -10.09 -2.10
C GLU A 49 0.78 -9.40 -1.40
N ILE A 50 0.26 -8.31 -1.96
CA ILE A 50 -0.96 -7.63 -1.48
C ILE A 50 -2.15 -8.60 -1.52
N THR A 51 -2.37 -9.27 -2.66
CA THR A 51 -3.47 -10.23 -2.79
C THR A 51 -3.38 -11.35 -1.75
N ASN A 52 -2.18 -11.90 -1.56
CA ASN A 52 -1.95 -12.96 -0.57
C ASN A 52 -2.19 -12.47 0.86
N ALA A 53 -1.76 -11.25 1.20
CA ALA A 53 -2.01 -10.66 2.52
C ALA A 53 -3.51 -10.46 2.78
N LEU A 54 -4.24 -9.84 1.84
CA LEU A 54 -5.69 -9.65 1.94
C LEU A 54 -6.43 -10.99 2.07
N ARG A 55 -6.02 -12.02 1.30
CA ARG A 55 -6.56 -13.38 1.41
C ARG A 55 -6.33 -13.99 2.80
N ARG A 56 -5.19 -13.71 3.44
CA ARG A 56 -4.90 -14.17 4.82
C ARG A 56 -5.77 -13.45 5.84
N TYR A 57 -5.96 -12.13 5.72
CA TYR A 57 -6.85 -11.36 6.60
C TYR A 57 -8.29 -11.89 6.54
N VAL A 58 -8.80 -12.18 5.34
CA VAL A 58 -10.11 -12.82 5.17
C VAL A 58 -10.16 -14.20 5.82
N ALA A 59 -9.12 -15.03 5.61
CA ALA A 59 -9.07 -16.38 6.19
C ALA A 59 -9.02 -16.37 7.72
N HIS A 60 -8.46 -15.33 8.32
CA HIS A 60 -8.41 -15.13 9.77
C HIS A 60 -9.64 -14.41 10.35
N GLY A 61 -10.55 -13.92 9.52
CA GLY A 61 -11.70 -13.13 9.96
C GLY A 61 -11.37 -11.70 10.37
N GLU A 62 -10.18 -11.21 10.00
CA GLU A 62 -9.74 -9.82 10.25
C GLU A 62 -10.38 -8.83 9.27
N LEU A 63 -10.83 -9.33 8.10
CA LEU A 63 -11.41 -8.53 7.04
C LEU A 63 -12.54 -9.29 6.34
N LEU A 64 -13.62 -8.62 5.96
CA LEU A 64 -14.67 -9.25 5.17
C LEU A 64 -14.21 -9.44 3.72
N PRO A 65 -14.66 -10.50 3.01
CA PRO A 65 -14.31 -10.71 1.60
C PRO A 65 -14.60 -9.51 0.70
N GLN A 66 -15.69 -8.79 0.97
CA GLN A 66 -16.07 -7.60 0.19
C GLN A 66 -15.15 -6.41 0.46
N GLU A 67 -14.64 -6.29 1.69
CA GLU A 67 -13.68 -5.23 2.07
C GLU A 67 -12.31 -5.53 1.44
N ALA A 68 -11.87 -6.78 1.46
CA ALA A 68 -10.67 -7.24 0.77
C ALA A 68 -10.72 -6.97 -0.74
N ALA A 69 -11.86 -7.24 -1.38
CA ALA A 69 -12.05 -6.97 -2.80
C ALA A 69 -11.96 -5.47 -3.12
N LYS A 70 -12.52 -4.60 -2.27
CA LYS A 70 -12.41 -3.14 -2.43
C LYS A 70 -10.98 -2.66 -2.26
N LEU A 71 -10.27 -3.13 -1.22
CA LEU A 71 -8.86 -2.76 -1.00
C LEU A 71 -7.97 -3.20 -2.16
N LEU A 72 -8.20 -4.39 -2.72
CA LEU A 72 -7.48 -4.87 -3.88
C LEU A 72 -7.74 -4.01 -5.13
N ASP A 73 -8.99 -3.60 -5.39
CA ASP A 73 -9.32 -2.72 -6.51
C ASP A 73 -8.62 -1.35 -6.40
N VAL A 74 -8.51 -0.79 -5.18
CA VAL A 74 -7.73 0.44 -4.96
C VAL A 74 -6.23 0.18 -5.18
N ALA A 75 -5.68 -0.91 -4.63
CA ALA A 75 -4.27 -1.24 -4.76
C ALA A 75 -3.81 -1.41 -6.22
N LEU A 76 -4.67 -1.95 -7.08
CA LEU A 76 -4.38 -2.15 -8.51
C LEU A 76 -4.39 -0.87 -9.35
N ARG A 77 -4.85 0.25 -8.77
CA ARG A 77 -4.94 1.57 -9.42
C ARG A 77 -3.90 2.57 -8.91
N LEU A 78 -3.04 2.16 -7.97
CA LEU A 78 -1.93 2.94 -7.46
C LEU A 78 -0.87 3.22 -8.55
#